data_AF-A0A3D3FIJ5-F1
#
_entry.id   AF-A0A3D3FIJ5-F1
#
_cell.length_a   1.000
_cell.length_b   1.000
_cell.length_c   1.000
_cell.angle_alpha   90.00
_cell.angle_beta   90.00
_cell.angle_gamma   90.00
#
_symmetry.space_group_name_H-M   'P 1'
#
loop_
_entity.id
_entity.type
_entity.pdbx_description
1 polymer ?
#
loop_
_entity_poly.entity_id
_entity_poly.type
_entity_poly.pdbx_seq_one_letter_code
_entity_poly.pdbx_strand_id
1 'polypeptide(L)'
;MKTIITIESTADSPKRFYKDLISNPYAVSERWGYADLSADLIADPEIEAVGVIKPDGTCDGYISRRIWLEQAAAANLRKASVPDGIADLMSENICLVNSMEPLDALDKESLENLNEEIWFTVVDGEGRFAGLFSSNDILKYLSALLFQDLRIAEKIQSRINKRIDTFRLGNYEIGSFSKQATGIGGDLVFVKKLTDNLLFFSVFDVLGKGNGAAMVSSMIYGILNLINPKISLGVLVRVINMVLYRTFMGELFATAFIGLLNCETGIMEIVDMGHSHCYLTGSESRFDLEQVNIPLGVDPDAAIASTQIKFPADKAIVIITDGIVEQRNAQTAIYDVPGMINNIDASFAAGKKVQEVIRHTLEDYTEFIGLKHQGDDASMIIIKNDTGR
;
A
#
# COMPACT_ATOMS: atom_id res chain seq x y z
N MET A 1 30.05 5.71 -39.38
CA MET A 1 29.07 6.82 -39.27
C MET A 1 27.87 6.20 -38.59
N LYS A 2 27.36 6.76 -37.48
CA LYS A 2 26.22 6.14 -36.77
C LYS A 2 25.00 6.20 -37.69
N THR A 3 24.45 5.04 -38.02
CA THR A 3 23.28 4.85 -38.90
C THR A 3 21.98 4.96 -38.15
N ILE A 4 21.99 4.61 -36.86
CA ILE A 4 20.90 4.88 -35.94
C ILE A 4 20.92 6.36 -35.54
N ILE A 5 19.82 7.05 -35.81
CA ILE A 5 19.57 8.43 -35.38
C ILE A 5 18.58 8.44 -34.22
N THR A 6 18.79 9.35 -33.27
CA THR A 6 17.82 9.62 -32.20
C THR A 6 16.84 10.68 -32.69
N ILE A 7 15.56 10.39 -32.62
CA ILE A 7 14.50 11.32 -32.97
C ILE A 7 14.11 12.09 -31.71
N GLU A 8 14.38 13.39 -31.69
CA GLU A 8 13.95 14.26 -30.62
C GLU A 8 12.46 14.61 -30.82
N SER A 9 11.65 14.38 -29.79
CA SER A 9 10.23 14.77 -29.76
C SER A 9 10.09 16.25 -30.13
N THR A 10 9.49 16.55 -31.28
CA THR A 10 9.25 17.92 -31.76
C THR A 10 8.25 18.69 -30.87
N ALA A 11 8.24 20.02 -31.01
CA ALA A 11 7.63 20.98 -30.09
C ALA A 11 6.08 20.97 -30.05
N ASP A 12 5.41 20.36 -31.01
CA ASP A 12 3.98 20.01 -30.89
C ASP A 12 3.87 18.73 -30.07
N SER A 13 3.88 18.92 -28.75
CA SER A 13 4.15 17.84 -27.82
C SER A 13 3.11 16.71 -27.93
N PRO A 14 3.54 15.46 -28.13
CA PRO A 14 2.74 14.29 -27.80
C PRO A 14 2.05 14.50 -26.45
N LYS A 15 0.79 14.04 -26.30
CA LYS A 15 0.18 13.99 -24.96
C LYS A 15 1.21 13.39 -24.00
N ARG A 16 1.41 14.02 -22.83
CA ARG A 16 2.47 13.70 -21.85
C ARG A 16 2.69 12.20 -21.66
N PHE A 17 1.60 11.45 -21.67
CA PHE A 17 1.53 10.00 -21.69
C PHE A 17 2.50 9.30 -22.67
N TYR A 18 2.52 9.66 -23.97
CA TYR A 18 3.38 9.00 -24.95
C TYR A 18 4.86 9.32 -24.74
N LYS A 19 5.18 10.50 -24.21
CA LYS A 19 6.57 10.85 -23.87
C LYS A 19 7.11 9.95 -22.77
N ASP A 20 6.26 9.57 -21.82
CA ASP A 20 6.63 8.71 -20.70
C ASP A 20 6.65 7.22 -21.09
N LEU A 21 6.02 6.84 -22.22
CA LEU A 21 6.03 5.47 -22.76
C LEU A 21 7.16 5.18 -23.74
N ILE A 22 7.57 6.15 -24.57
CA ILE A 22 8.59 5.94 -25.60
C ILE A 22 9.92 5.57 -24.93
N SER A 23 10.26 4.28 -25.02
CA SER A 23 11.52 3.71 -24.53
C SER A 23 12.60 3.73 -25.62
N ASN A 24 12.20 3.70 -26.90
CA ASN A 24 13.08 3.57 -28.04
C ASN A 24 12.83 4.70 -29.06
N PRO A 25 13.47 5.88 -28.90
CA PRO A 25 13.34 7.02 -29.82
C PRO A 25 14.26 6.89 -31.05
N TYR A 26 14.68 5.68 -31.39
CA TYR A 26 15.73 5.43 -32.38
C TYR A 26 15.13 5.10 -33.74
N ALA A 27 15.72 5.64 -34.80
CA ALA A 27 15.32 5.35 -36.17
C ALA A 27 16.53 5.03 -37.06
N VAL A 28 16.29 4.25 -38.11
CA VAL A 28 17.24 3.97 -39.19
C VAL A 28 16.52 4.18 -40.53
N SER A 29 17.22 4.75 -41.51
CA SER A 29 16.65 4.92 -42.85
C SER A 29 16.56 3.57 -43.57
N GLU A 30 15.45 3.30 -44.27
CA GLU A 30 15.23 2.10 -45.09
C GLU A 30 16.35 1.79 -46.10
N ARG A 31 17.18 2.79 -46.42
CA ARG A 31 18.26 2.71 -47.41
C ARG A 31 19.57 2.12 -46.87
N TRP A 32 19.69 1.89 -45.56
CA TRP A 32 20.91 1.35 -44.95
C TRP A 32 20.98 -0.18 -45.05
N GLY A 33 22.20 -0.70 -45.04
CA GLY A 33 22.47 -2.14 -45.12
C GLY A 33 22.48 -2.84 -43.76
N TYR A 34 22.33 -4.16 -43.78
CA TYR A 34 22.36 -5.02 -42.57
C TYR A 34 23.63 -4.84 -41.73
N ALA A 35 24.79 -4.71 -42.39
CA ALA A 35 26.09 -4.61 -41.72
C ALA A 35 26.23 -3.33 -40.90
N ASP A 36 25.70 -2.21 -41.39
CA ASP A 36 25.80 -0.92 -40.72
C ASP A 36 24.90 -0.87 -39.47
N LEU A 37 23.66 -1.33 -39.60
CA LEU A 37 22.73 -1.46 -38.48
C LEU A 37 23.30 -2.41 -37.41
N SER A 38 23.90 -3.53 -37.84
CA SER A 38 24.49 -4.51 -36.91
C SER A 38 25.65 -3.92 -36.10
N ALA A 39 26.49 -3.08 -36.72
CA ALA A 39 27.59 -2.42 -36.01
C ALA A 39 27.08 -1.51 -34.89
N ASP A 40 26.00 -0.75 -35.15
CA ASP A 40 25.40 0.14 -34.16
C ASP A 40 24.66 -0.62 -33.04
N LEU A 41 23.90 -1.67 -33.36
CA LEU A 41 23.20 -2.51 -32.37
C LEU A 41 24.18 -3.29 -31.47
N ILE A 42 25.33 -3.70 -32.00
CA ILE A 42 26.40 -4.32 -31.21
C ILE A 42 27.04 -3.29 -30.27
N ALA A 43 27.24 -2.06 -30.75
CA ALA A 43 27.86 -1.00 -29.96
C ALA A 43 26.98 -0.50 -28.81
N ASP A 44 25.65 -0.59 -28.95
CA ASP A 44 24.68 -0.11 -27.96
C ASP A 44 23.71 -1.23 -27.52
N PRO A 45 23.96 -1.88 -26.37
CA PRO A 45 23.14 -2.98 -25.88
C PRO A 45 21.76 -2.56 -25.39
N GLU A 46 21.54 -1.28 -25.09
CA GLU A 46 20.28 -0.75 -24.53
C GLU A 46 19.21 -0.52 -25.62
N ILE A 47 19.59 -0.54 -26.90
CA ILE A 47 18.65 -0.41 -28.01
C ILE A 47 17.93 -1.75 -28.20
N GLU A 48 16.66 -1.79 -27.81
CA GLU A 48 15.79 -2.96 -27.93
C GLU A 48 15.02 -2.98 -29.24
N ALA A 49 14.72 -1.82 -29.82
CA ALA A 49 14.14 -1.70 -31.15
C ALA A 49 14.51 -0.38 -31.84
N VAL A 50 14.42 -0.37 -33.17
CA VAL A 50 14.59 0.82 -34.00
C VAL A 50 13.45 0.95 -35.00
N GLY A 51 12.95 2.17 -35.20
CA GLY A 51 12.00 2.47 -36.25
C GLY A 51 12.70 2.51 -37.61
N VAL A 52 12.04 1.99 -38.65
CA VAL A 52 12.50 2.10 -40.03
C VAL A 52 11.76 3.26 -40.66
N ILE A 53 12.50 4.28 -41.10
CA ILE A 53 11.93 5.50 -41.66
C ILE A 53 12.23 5.66 -43.15
N LYS A 54 11.25 6.19 -43.86
CA LYS A 54 11.36 6.62 -45.25
C LYS A 54 12.11 7.96 -45.34
N PRO A 55 12.60 8.33 -46.55
CA PRO A 55 13.25 9.62 -46.78
C PRO A 55 12.39 10.85 -46.44
N ASP A 56 11.06 10.71 -46.44
CA ASP A 56 10.10 11.73 -46.06
C ASP A 56 9.82 11.79 -44.54
N GLY A 57 10.45 10.90 -43.76
CA GLY A 57 10.31 10.82 -42.29
C GLY A 57 9.13 9.98 -41.80
N THR A 58 8.33 9.41 -42.70
CA THR A 58 7.25 8.49 -42.33
C THR A 58 7.81 7.14 -41.89
N CYS A 59 7.10 6.46 -40.98
CA CYS A 59 7.50 5.14 -40.51
C CYS A 59 7.07 4.06 -41.49
N ASP A 60 7.98 3.17 -41.86
CA ASP A 60 7.71 1.99 -42.69
C ASP A 60 7.54 0.70 -41.86
N GLY A 61 8.21 0.62 -40.72
CA GLY A 61 8.16 -0.54 -39.82
C GLY A 61 9.11 -0.38 -38.64
N TYR A 62 9.41 -1.48 -37.97
CA TYR A 62 10.43 -1.51 -36.91
C TYR A 62 11.28 -2.76 -37.01
N ILE A 63 12.45 -2.72 -36.39
CA ILE A 63 13.34 -3.87 -36.22
C ILE A 63 13.61 -4.02 -34.73
N SER A 64 13.19 -5.14 -34.14
CA SER A 64 13.54 -5.47 -32.76
C SER A 64 14.88 -6.18 -32.69
N ARG A 65 15.59 -5.98 -31.57
CA ARG A 65 16.84 -6.65 -31.27
C ARG A 65 16.69 -8.16 -31.24
N ARG A 66 15.55 -8.67 -30.76
CA ARG A 66 15.23 -10.11 -30.75
C ARG A 66 15.26 -10.69 -32.16
N ILE A 67 14.57 -10.06 -33.11
CA ILE A 67 14.50 -10.52 -34.51
C ILE A 67 15.88 -10.45 -35.17
N TRP A 68 16.62 -9.37 -34.94
CA TRP A 68 17.99 -9.26 -35.42
C TRP A 68 18.90 -10.36 -34.86
N LEU A 69 18.81 -10.67 -33.56
CA LEU A 69 19.58 -11.75 -32.91
C LEU A 69 19.21 -13.14 -33.46
N GLU A 70 17.93 -13.41 -33.68
CA GLU A 70 17.45 -14.66 -34.28
C GLU A 70 18.02 -14.85 -35.69
N GLN A 71 18.02 -13.80 -36.51
CA GLN A 71 18.59 -13.83 -37.85
C GLN A 71 20.12 -13.98 -37.83
N ALA A 72 20.80 -13.26 -36.94
CA ALA A 72 22.25 -13.38 -36.76
C ALA A 72 22.66 -14.79 -36.33
N ALA A 73 21.89 -15.41 -35.43
CA ALA A 73 22.10 -16.79 -34.98
C ALA A 73 21.86 -17.79 -36.12
N ALA A 74 20.81 -17.61 -36.92
CA ALA A 74 20.51 -18.45 -38.08
C ALA A 74 21.61 -18.38 -39.16
N ALA A 75 22.15 -17.19 -39.42
CA ALA A 75 23.27 -16.98 -40.33
C ALA A 75 24.55 -17.66 -39.84
N ASN A 76 24.89 -17.53 -38.55
CA ASN A 76 26.05 -18.19 -37.95
C ASN A 76 25.98 -19.72 -38.02
N LEU A 77 24.77 -20.29 -37.90
CA LEU A 77 24.53 -21.73 -38.04
C LEU A 77 24.43 -22.21 -39.50
N ARG A 78 24.67 -21.34 -40.49
CA ARG A 78 24.47 -21.59 -41.94
C ARG A 78 23.06 -22.08 -42.28
N LYS A 79 22.06 -21.72 -41.46
CA LYS A 79 20.65 -22.08 -41.68
C LYS A 79 19.91 -21.03 -42.52
N ALA A 80 20.45 -19.82 -42.65
CA ALA A 80 19.94 -18.74 -43.49
C ALA A 80 21.10 -17.92 -44.07
N SER A 81 20.86 -17.21 -45.19
CA SER A 81 21.78 -16.17 -45.69
C SER A 81 21.67 -14.90 -44.87
N VAL A 82 22.78 -14.17 -44.72
CA VAL A 82 22.75 -12.81 -44.16
C VAL A 82 21.93 -11.92 -45.11
N PRO A 83 20.96 -11.15 -44.61
CA PRO A 83 20.22 -10.21 -45.44
C PRO A 83 21.13 -9.17 -46.10
N ASP A 84 20.85 -8.83 -47.35
CA ASP A 84 21.57 -7.74 -48.05
C ASP A 84 21.08 -6.36 -47.58
N GLY A 85 19.83 -6.26 -47.11
CA GLY A 85 19.21 -5.02 -46.63
C GLY A 85 18.39 -5.21 -45.37
N ILE A 86 17.93 -4.10 -44.77
CA ILE A 86 17.15 -4.12 -43.52
C ILE A 86 15.67 -4.48 -43.71
N ALA A 87 15.17 -4.50 -44.95
CA ALA A 87 13.79 -4.86 -45.27
C ALA A 87 13.43 -6.28 -44.83
N ASP A 88 14.36 -7.23 -44.96
CA ASP A 88 14.15 -8.63 -44.55
C ASP A 88 14.13 -8.83 -43.02
N LEU A 89 14.55 -7.81 -42.26
CA LEU A 89 14.50 -7.79 -40.78
C LEU A 89 13.27 -7.05 -40.25
N MET A 90 12.55 -6.34 -41.12
CA MET A 90 11.49 -5.45 -40.73
C MET A 90 10.26 -6.25 -40.31
N SER A 91 9.76 -5.94 -39.12
CA SER A 91 8.41 -6.36 -38.73
C SER A 91 7.41 -5.36 -39.27
N GLU A 92 6.30 -5.88 -39.80
CA GLU A 92 5.16 -5.03 -40.13
C GLU A 92 4.68 -4.29 -38.87
N ASN A 93 4.29 -3.03 -39.03
CA ASN A 93 3.74 -2.25 -37.93
C ASN A 93 2.44 -2.90 -37.47
N ILE A 94 2.47 -3.54 -36.31
CA ILE A 94 1.28 -4.17 -35.72
C ILE A 94 0.28 -3.08 -35.30
N CYS A 95 0.75 -1.92 -34.85
CA CYS A 95 -0.12 -0.83 -34.42
C CYS A 95 0.56 0.55 -34.56
N LEU A 96 -0.04 1.44 -35.36
CA LEU A 96 0.35 2.85 -35.48
C LEU A 96 -0.49 3.69 -34.53
N VAL A 97 0.17 4.45 -33.66
CA VAL A 97 -0.48 5.28 -32.66
C VAL A 97 -0.19 6.74 -32.93
N ASN A 98 -1.25 7.52 -33.16
CA ASN A 98 -1.13 8.96 -33.30
C ASN A 98 -0.93 9.58 -31.92
N SER A 99 0.19 10.26 -31.72
CA SER A 99 0.55 10.93 -30.45
C SER A 99 -0.44 11.99 -29.95
N MET A 100 -1.38 12.40 -30.80
CA MET A 100 -2.46 13.33 -30.50
C MET A 100 -3.74 12.65 -29.98
N GLU A 101 -3.90 11.35 -30.21
CA GLU A 101 -5.08 10.56 -29.83
C GLU A 101 -4.97 10.00 -28.39
N PRO A 102 -6.07 9.67 -27.71
CA PRO A 102 -6.02 9.00 -26.40
C PRO A 102 -5.69 7.51 -26.54
N LEU A 103 -5.05 6.93 -25.51
CA LEU A 103 -4.64 5.52 -25.49
C LEU A 103 -5.82 4.55 -25.64
N ASP A 104 -7.02 4.95 -25.25
CA ASP A 104 -8.24 4.13 -25.32
C ASP A 104 -8.61 3.66 -26.75
N ALA A 105 -7.88 4.16 -27.77
CA ALA A 105 -7.92 3.67 -29.14
C ALA A 105 -7.16 2.34 -29.35
N LEU A 106 -6.28 1.95 -28.43
CA LEU A 106 -5.74 0.60 -28.37
C LEU A 106 -6.87 -0.31 -27.88
N ASP A 107 -7.36 -1.18 -28.77
CA ASP A 107 -8.41 -2.10 -28.40
C ASP A 107 -7.96 -3.02 -27.24
N LYS A 108 -8.89 -3.35 -26.34
CA LYS A 108 -8.63 -4.30 -25.25
C LYS A 108 -8.21 -5.68 -25.77
N GLU A 109 -8.66 -6.04 -26.97
CA GLU A 109 -8.42 -7.35 -27.59
C GLU A 109 -6.94 -7.55 -27.96
N SER A 110 -6.23 -6.48 -28.36
CA SER A 110 -4.78 -6.46 -28.59
C SER A 110 -3.98 -6.56 -27.30
N LEU A 111 -4.56 -6.14 -26.17
CA LEU A 111 -3.96 -6.27 -24.84
C LEU A 111 -4.27 -7.61 -24.17
N GLU A 112 -5.33 -8.31 -24.59
CA GLU A 112 -5.74 -9.59 -23.98
C GLU A 112 -4.90 -10.80 -24.47
N ASN A 113 -4.11 -10.65 -25.54
CA ASN A 113 -3.23 -11.69 -26.10
C ASN A 113 -1.72 -11.36 -25.98
N LEU A 114 -1.29 -10.79 -24.85
CA LEU A 114 0.11 -10.41 -24.54
C LEU A 114 1.08 -11.58 -24.30
N ASN A 115 0.91 -12.72 -24.98
CA ASN A 115 1.87 -13.83 -24.89
C ASN A 115 3.16 -13.55 -25.70
N GLU A 116 3.19 -12.49 -26.50
CA GLU A 116 4.36 -12.03 -27.25
C GLU A 116 4.63 -10.54 -27.02
N GLU A 117 5.88 -10.13 -27.21
CA GLU A 117 6.27 -8.72 -27.16
C GLU A 117 5.77 -7.99 -28.40
N ILE A 118 4.77 -7.12 -28.23
CA ILE A 118 4.19 -6.28 -29.27
C ILE A 118 4.85 -4.91 -29.19
N TRP A 119 5.26 -4.38 -30.35
CA TRP A 119 5.80 -3.04 -30.49
C TRP A 119 4.79 -2.10 -31.13
N PHE A 120 4.74 -0.88 -30.61
CA PHE A 120 3.84 0.19 -31.03
C PHE A 120 4.66 1.34 -31.59
N THR A 121 4.31 1.77 -32.79
CA THR A 121 4.96 2.88 -33.47
C THR A 121 4.18 4.15 -33.20
N VAL A 122 4.83 5.13 -32.56
CA VAL A 122 4.26 6.45 -32.33
C VAL A 122 4.58 7.34 -33.52
N VAL A 123 3.55 7.99 -34.06
CA VAL A 123 3.69 9.01 -35.10
C VAL A 123 3.13 10.35 -34.64
N ASP A 124 3.66 11.43 -35.20
CA ASP A 124 3.10 12.77 -35.02
C ASP A 124 1.82 12.99 -35.86
N GLY A 125 1.20 14.17 -35.75
CA GLY A 125 0.00 14.52 -36.50
C GLY A 125 0.17 14.52 -38.04
N GLU A 126 1.41 14.49 -38.54
CA GLU A 126 1.74 14.41 -39.96
C GLU A 126 2.15 12.98 -40.40
N GLY A 127 2.10 12.00 -39.48
CA GLY A 127 2.47 10.61 -39.75
C GLY A 127 3.99 10.36 -39.72
N ARG A 128 4.80 11.30 -39.22
CA ARG A 128 6.24 11.13 -39.09
C ARG A 128 6.56 10.34 -37.82
N PHE A 129 7.60 9.52 -37.89
CA PHE A 129 8.03 8.70 -36.76
C PHE A 129 8.44 9.57 -35.56
N ALA A 130 7.91 9.24 -34.38
CA ALA A 130 8.18 9.94 -33.13
C ALA A 130 8.82 9.01 -32.06
N GLY A 131 8.72 7.68 -32.22
CA GLY A 131 9.34 6.71 -31.31
C GLY A 131 8.64 5.37 -31.29
N LEU A 132 9.20 4.44 -30.53
CA LEU A 132 8.65 3.11 -30.26
C LEU A 132 8.45 2.89 -28.76
N PHE A 133 7.42 2.13 -28.42
CA PHE A 133 7.26 1.53 -27.10
C PHE A 133 6.73 0.10 -27.25
N SER A 134 7.00 -0.75 -26.26
CA SER A 134 6.53 -2.13 -26.23
C SER A 134 5.34 -2.31 -25.28
N SER A 135 4.68 -3.46 -25.35
CA SER A 135 3.73 -3.89 -24.33
C SER A 135 4.33 -3.95 -22.92
N ASN A 136 5.61 -4.29 -22.80
CA ASN A 136 6.34 -4.23 -21.52
C ASN A 136 6.47 -2.79 -21.00
N ASP A 137 6.64 -1.81 -21.89
CA ASP A 137 6.70 -0.40 -21.49
C ASP A 137 5.34 0.10 -21.00
N ILE A 138 4.24 -0.35 -21.61
CA ILE A 138 2.89 -0.12 -21.08
C ILE A 138 2.78 -0.68 -19.65
N LEU A 139 3.18 -1.94 -19.44
CA LEU A 139 3.12 -2.58 -18.12
C LEU A 139 3.98 -1.85 -17.09
N LYS A 140 5.20 -1.45 -17.45
CA LYS A 140 6.09 -0.65 -16.59
C LYS A 140 5.46 0.70 -16.23
N TYR A 141 4.88 1.39 -17.22
CA TYR A 141 4.22 2.68 -17.03
C TYR A 141 2.98 2.57 -16.13
N LEU A 142 2.09 1.61 -16.41
CA LEU A 142 0.91 1.35 -15.58
C LEU A 142 1.30 0.96 -14.15
N SER A 143 2.32 0.12 -14.00
CA SER A 143 2.89 -0.24 -12.71
C SER A 143 3.42 0.99 -11.97
N ALA A 144 4.15 1.88 -12.66
CA ALA A 144 4.65 3.13 -12.07
C ALA A 144 3.53 4.05 -11.60
N LEU A 145 2.44 4.18 -12.37
CA LEU A 145 1.24 4.93 -11.98
C LEU A 145 0.57 4.32 -10.74
N LEU A 146 0.35 3.00 -10.73
CA LEU A 146 -0.23 2.30 -9.58
C LEU A 146 0.62 2.49 -8.32
N PHE A 147 1.95 2.36 -8.44
CA PHE A 147 2.86 2.63 -7.32
C PHE A 147 2.84 4.09 -6.88
N GLN A 148 2.59 5.04 -7.78
CA GLN A 148 2.42 6.43 -7.40
C GLN A 148 1.13 6.64 -6.58
N ASP A 149 0.02 6.05 -7.01
CA ASP A 149 -1.26 6.15 -6.29
C ASP A 149 -1.19 5.47 -4.92
N LEU A 150 -0.59 4.29 -4.84
CA LEU A 150 -0.33 3.60 -3.56
C LEU A 150 0.52 4.46 -2.63
N ARG A 151 1.59 5.10 -3.13
CA ARG A 151 2.43 6.00 -2.31
C ARG A 151 1.65 7.21 -1.79
N ILE A 152 0.66 7.71 -2.52
CA ILE A 152 -0.20 8.80 -2.04
C ILE A 152 -1.11 8.27 -0.92
N ALA A 153 -1.72 7.11 -1.10
CA ALA A 153 -2.58 6.48 -0.10
C ALA A 153 -1.81 6.15 1.19
N GLU A 154 -0.59 5.60 1.09
CA GLU A 154 0.33 5.39 2.23
C GLU A 154 0.62 6.69 3.00
N LYS A 155 0.86 7.80 2.29
CA LYS A 155 1.09 9.11 2.91
C LYS A 155 -0.13 9.64 3.66
N ILE A 156 -1.34 9.33 3.20
CA ILE A 156 -2.57 9.70 3.90
C ILE A 156 -2.73 8.83 5.15
N GLN A 157 -2.61 7.51 4.99
CA GLN A 157 -2.74 6.53 6.08
C GLN A 157 -1.71 6.75 7.19
N SER A 158 -0.47 7.04 6.86
CA SER A 158 0.58 7.34 7.87
C SER A 158 0.32 8.62 8.68
N ARG A 159 -0.52 9.55 8.19
CA ARG A 159 -0.97 10.72 8.98
C ARG A 159 -2.13 10.40 9.91
N ILE A 160 -2.95 9.42 9.53
CA ILE A 160 -4.06 8.89 10.33
C ILE A 160 -3.50 8.02 11.46
N ASN A 161 -2.74 7.00 11.08
CA ASN A 161 -2.11 6.04 11.97
C ASN A 161 -0.68 6.49 12.31
N LYS A 162 -0.58 7.35 13.34
CA LYS A 162 0.72 7.78 13.84
C LYS A 162 1.49 6.57 14.38
N ARG A 163 2.77 6.49 14.00
CA ARG A 163 3.64 5.39 14.42
C ARG A 163 3.77 5.28 15.93
N ILE A 164 3.93 6.40 16.64
CA ILE A 164 3.93 6.47 18.11
C ILE A 164 3.25 7.79 18.50
N ASP A 165 2.32 7.74 19.44
CA ASP A 165 1.74 8.94 20.08
C ASP A 165 1.76 8.72 21.60
N THR A 166 2.17 9.73 22.37
CA THR A 166 2.22 9.66 23.83
C THR A 166 1.84 10.99 24.47
N PHE A 167 1.04 10.93 25.53
CA PHE A 167 0.70 12.11 26.33
C PHE A 167 0.21 11.71 27.73
N ARG A 168 0.08 12.71 28.61
CA ARG A 168 -0.42 12.54 29.98
C ARG A 168 -1.73 13.29 30.17
N LEU A 169 -2.68 12.68 30.88
CA LEU A 169 -3.96 13.28 31.27
C LEU A 169 -4.25 12.97 32.74
N GLY A 170 -4.04 13.94 33.62
CA GLY A 170 -4.08 13.73 35.07
C GLY A 170 -3.04 12.69 35.51
N ASN A 171 -3.50 11.64 36.20
CA ASN A 171 -2.68 10.52 36.65
C ASN A 171 -2.45 9.45 35.57
N TYR A 172 -2.97 9.66 34.36
CA TYR A 172 -2.88 8.65 33.30
C TYR A 172 -1.80 9.00 32.30
N GLU A 173 -0.87 8.08 32.07
CA GLU A 173 0.04 8.12 30.92
C GLU A 173 -0.52 7.23 29.81
N ILE A 174 -0.65 7.81 28.62
CA ILE A 174 -1.19 7.14 27.45
C ILE A 174 -0.10 7.05 26.41
N GLY A 175 -0.01 5.91 25.76
CA GLY A 175 0.78 5.75 24.57
C GLY A 175 0.13 4.77 23.61
N SER A 176 0.38 4.97 22.33
CA SER A 176 -0.10 4.09 21.29
C SER A 176 0.93 3.94 20.19
N PHE A 177 0.92 2.80 19.50
CA PHE A 177 1.60 2.64 18.23
C PHE A 177 0.69 1.92 17.24
N SER A 178 0.93 2.16 15.96
CA SER A 178 0.39 1.33 14.88
C SER A 178 1.47 1.16 13.81
N LYS A 179 1.66 -0.08 13.38
CA LYS A 179 2.61 -0.46 12.33
C LYS A 179 1.87 -1.29 11.29
N GLN A 180 1.71 -0.70 10.11
CA GLN A 180 1.01 -1.32 8.98
C GLN A 180 1.93 -2.34 8.28
N ALA A 181 1.39 -3.48 7.83
CA ALA A 181 2.17 -4.53 7.17
C ALA A 181 2.60 -4.15 5.75
N THR A 182 1.71 -3.48 5.00
CA THR A 182 1.91 -3.14 3.58
C THR A 182 1.90 -1.63 3.30
N GLY A 183 2.17 -0.79 4.31
CA GLY A 183 2.13 0.68 4.22
C GLY A 183 0.72 1.29 4.26
N ILE A 184 -0.27 0.54 3.79
CA ILE A 184 -1.71 0.79 3.86
C ILE A 184 -2.34 -0.39 4.57
N GLY A 185 -3.31 -0.16 5.45
CA GLY A 185 -3.95 -1.24 6.19
C GLY A 185 -5.22 -0.85 6.94
N GLY A 186 -5.81 -1.86 7.59
CA GLY A 186 -7.14 -1.84 8.19
C GLY A 186 -7.15 -1.35 9.63
N ASP A 187 -6.05 -1.54 10.35
CA ASP A 187 -5.93 -1.10 11.75
C ASP A 187 -6.09 0.41 11.87
N LEU A 188 -6.89 0.84 12.84
CA LEU A 188 -7.01 2.24 13.24
C LEU A 188 -6.88 2.38 14.75
N VAL A 189 -5.82 3.05 15.17
CA VAL A 189 -5.69 3.51 16.56
C VAL A 189 -6.04 4.98 16.65
N PHE A 190 -6.98 5.29 17.53
CA PHE A 190 -7.39 6.68 17.75
C PHE A 190 -7.47 6.97 19.23
N VAL A 191 -6.74 8.00 19.66
CA VAL A 191 -6.74 8.47 21.04
C VAL A 191 -6.95 9.97 21.02
N LYS A 192 -7.92 10.47 21.79
CA LYS A 192 -8.28 11.89 21.83
C LYS A 192 -8.64 12.32 23.24
N LYS A 193 -7.98 13.38 23.69
CA LYS A 193 -8.41 14.15 24.86
C LYS A 193 -9.69 14.93 24.50
N LEU A 194 -10.83 14.58 25.10
CA LEU A 194 -12.11 15.26 24.86
C LEU A 194 -12.28 16.48 25.77
N THR A 195 -11.79 16.39 27.02
CA THR A 195 -11.70 17.48 28.00
C THR A 195 -10.44 17.27 28.85
N ASP A 196 -10.21 18.13 29.85
CA ASP A 196 -9.11 17.95 30.80
C ASP A 196 -9.20 16.66 31.64
N ASN A 197 -10.39 16.07 31.76
CA ASN A 197 -10.61 14.87 32.57
C ASN A 197 -11.26 13.72 31.78
N LEU A 198 -11.46 13.84 30.47
CA LEU A 198 -12.13 12.82 29.66
C LEU A 198 -11.25 12.40 28.49
N LEU A 199 -10.82 11.14 28.52
CA LEU A 199 -10.06 10.48 27.47
C LEU A 199 -11.00 9.61 26.64
N PHE A 200 -10.94 9.75 25.33
CA PHE A 200 -11.47 8.77 24.39
C PHE A 200 -10.31 7.98 23.77
N PHE A 201 -10.50 6.67 23.63
CA PHE A 201 -9.56 5.80 22.94
C PHE A 201 -10.31 4.71 22.20
N SER A 202 -9.73 4.24 21.10
CA SER A 202 -10.28 3.15 20.33
C SER A 202 -9.23 2.44 19.48
N VAL A 203 -9.40 1.14 19.33
CA VAL A 203 -8.72 0.31 18.33
C VAL A 203 -9.80 -0.26 17.42
N PHE A 204 -9.62 -0.14 16.11
CA PHE A 204 -10.41 -0.85 15.11
C PHE A 204 -9.48 -1.73 14.30
N ASP A 205 -9.97 -2.90 13.93
CA ASP A 205 -9.33 -3.80 12.98
C ASP A 205 -10.40 -4.18 11.95
N VAL A 206 -10.16 -3.78 10.71
CA VAL A 206 -11.11 -3.92 9.60
C VAL A 206 -10.81 -5.21 8.86
N LEU A 207 -11.84 -6.03 8.63
CA LEU A 207 -11.71 -7.25 7.84
C LEU A 207 -11.16 -6.96 6.44
N GLY A 208 -10.08 -7.64 6.10
CA GLY A 208 -9.42 -7.56 4.80
C GLY A 208 -8.04 -6.93 4.91
N LYS A 209 -7.35 -6.78 3.78
CA LYS A 209 -6.02 -6.16 3.71
C LYS A 209 -5.93 -5.17 2.56
N GLY A 210 -5.01 -4.23 2.66
CA GLY A 210 -4.73 -3.25 1.62
C GLY A 210 -5.80 -2.16 1.50
N ASN A 211 -6.11 -1.76 0.27
CA ASN A 211 -6.81 -0.50 -0.02
C ASN A 211 -8.25 -0.45 0.52
N GLY A 212 -9.00 -1.55 0.42
CA GLY A 212 -10.40 -1.59 0.89
C GLY A 212 -10.51 -1.35 2.40
N ALA A 213 -9.72 -2.09 3.19
CA ALA A 213 -9.67 -1.94 4.64
C ALA A 213 -9.21 -0.53 5.05
N ALA A 214 -8.24 0.05 4.34
CA ALA A 214 -7.78 1.42 4.61
C ALA A 214 -8.78 2.52 4.27
N MET A 215 -9.65 2.31 3.28
CA MET A 215 -10.74 3.25 3.00
C MET A 215 -11.75 3.24 4.15
N VAL A 216 -12.08 2.06 4.68
CA VAL A 216 -12.94 1.91 5.85
C VAL A 216 -12.33 2.59 7.08
N SER A 217 -11.05 2.33 7.36
CA SER A 217 -10.34 2.94 8.48
C SER A 217 -10.31 4.48 8.36
N SER A 218 -10.11 5.01 7.15
CA SER A 218 -10.16 6.46 6.89
C SER A 218 -11.55 7.06 7.13
N MET A 219 -12.61 6.35 6.74
CA MET A 219 -13.99 6.76 6.99
C MET A 219 -14.29 6.80 8.49
N ILE A 220 -13.93 5.74 9.23
CA ILE A 220 -14.08 5.68 10.68
C ILE A 220 -13.29 6.82 11.34
N TYR A 221 -12.04 7.05 10.93
CA TYR A 221 -11.23 8.18 11.41
C TYR A 221 -11.94 9.52 11.22
N GLY A 222 -12.56 9.76 10.07
CA GLY A 222 -13.37 10.96 9.82
C GLY A 222 -14.51 11.12 10.83
N ILE A 223 -15.25 10.05 11.13
CA ILE A 223 -16.34 10.05 12.12
C ILE A 223 -15.79 10.33 13.53
N LEU A 224 -14.70 9.67 13.92
CA LEU A 224 -14.09 9.81 15.23
C LEU A 224 -13.58 11.23 15.50
N ASN A 225 -13.14 11.96 14.47
CA ASN A 225 -12.72 13.35 14.65
C ASN A 225 -13.86 14.27 15.11
N LEU A 226 -15.11 13.93 14.83
CA LEU A 226 -16.30 14.68 15.22
C LEU A 226 -16.77 14.39 16.67
N ILE A 227 -16.15 13.40 17.33
CA ILE A 227 -16.52 13.06 18.71
C ILE A 227 -16.28 14.25 19.65
N ASN A 228 -17.24 14.44 20.55
CA ASN A 228 -17.21 15.45 21.60
C ASN A 228 -17.89 14.90 22.89
N PRO A 229 -17.67 15.55 24.05
CA PRO A 229 -18.15 15.04 25.34
C PRO A 229 -19.67 14.87 25.49
N LYS A 230 -20.48 15.43 24.60
CA LYS A 230 -21.95 15.34 24.67
C LYS A 230 -22.51 14.09 23.98
N ILE A 231 -21.69 13.40 23.20
CA ILE A 231 -22.09 12.17 22.51
C ILE A 231 -21.77 11.00 23.43
N SER A 232 -22.78 10.20 23.77
CA SER A 232 -22.56 8.97 24.54
C SER A 232 -21.86 7.91 23.70
N LEU A 233 -21.09 7.04 24.34
CA LEU A 233 -20.32 6.00 23.67
C LEU A 233 -21.23 5.11 22.81
N GLY A 234 -22.34 4.61 23.38
CA GLY A 234 -23.29 3.78 22.63
C GLY A 234 -23.92 4.48 21.41
N VAL A 235 -24.13 5.81 21.44
CA VAL A 235 -24.62 6.54 20.25
C VAL A 235 -23.54 6.59 19.17
N LEU A 236 -22.29 6.87 19.54
CA LEU A 236 -21.17 6.87 18.60
C LEU A 236 -21.02 5.51 17.91
N VAL A 237 -21.00 4.43 18.70
CA VAL A 237 -20.83 3.07 18.15
C VAL A 237 -22.00 2.71 17.21
N ARG A 238 -23.25 3.06 17.56
CA ARG A 238 -24.40 2.86 16.66
C ARG A 238 -24.26 3.63 15.35
N VAL A 239 -23.77 4.87 15.39
CA VAL A 239 -23.55 5.67 14.17
C VAL A 239 -22.49 5.02 13.29
N ILE A 240 -21.36 4.60 13.86
CA ILE A 240 -20.29 3.93 13.10
C ILE A 240 -20.82 2.62 12.50
N ASN A 241 -21.52 1.80 13.29
CA ASN A 241 -22.13 0.54 12.83
C ASN A 241 -23.08 0.75 11.65
N MET A 242 -24.00 1.71 11.77
CA MET A 242 -24.97 2.03 10.73
C MET A 242 -24.29 2.55 9.46
N VAL A 243 -23.27 3.41 9.57
CA VAL A 243 -22.54 3.94 8.41
C VAL A 243 -21.79 2.83 7.69
N LEU A 244 -21.10 1.94 8.42
CA LEU A 244 -20.42 0.78 7.83
C LEU A 244 -21.41 -0.13 7.10
N TYR A 245 -22.48 -0.54 7.77
CA TYR A 245 -23.48 -1.43 7.17
C TYR A 245 -24.13 -0.80 5.93
N ARG A 246 -24.53 0.47 5.99
CA ARG A 246 -25.15 1.14 4.82
C ARG A 246 -24.21 1.36 3.66
N THR A 247 -22.91 1.42 3.90
CA THR A 247 -21.91 1.64 2.84
C THR A 247 -21.51 0.33 2.18
N PHE A 248 -21.36 -0.75 2.96
CA PHE A 248 -20.79 -2.01 2.50
C PHE A 248 -21.77 -3.20 2.54
N MET A 249 -23.00 -3.01 3.00
CA MET A 249 -24.06 -4.04 3.04
C MET A 249 -23.64 -5.36 3.71
N GLY A 250 -22.77 -5.29 4.72
CA GLY A 250 -22.24 -6.46 5.44
C GLY A 250 -21.03 -7.15 4.79
N GLU A 251 -20.56 -6.68 3.63
CA GLU A 251 -19.38 -7.24 2.95
C GLU A 251 -18.07 -6.88 3.66
N LEU A 252 -18.00 -5.68 4.25
CA LEU A 252 -16.89 -5.25 5.10
C LEU A 252 -17.40 -4.95 6.51
N PHE A 253 -16.68 -5.46 7.50
CA PHE A 253 -16.93 -5.24 8.91
C PHE A 253 -15.64 -4.99 9.67
N ALA A 254 -15.74 -4.49 10.89
CA ALA A 254 -14.59 -4.20 11.73
C ALA A 254 -14.81 -4.68 13.16
N THR A 255 -13.80 -5.33 13.74
CA THR A 255 -13.74 -5.48 15.19
C THR A 255 -13.33 -4.13 15.80
N ALA A 256 -13.81 -3.84 17.00
CA ALA A 256 -13.42 -2.61 17.67
C ALA A 256 -13.40 -2.74 19.18
N PHE A 257 -12.44 -2.08 19.82
CA PHE A 257 -12.41 -1.83 21.24
C PHE A 257 -12.47 -0.34 21.46
N ILE A 258 -13.55 0.17 22.06
CA ILE A 258 -13.81 1.61 22.15
C ILE A 258 -14.07 1.96 23.61
N GLY A 259 -13.43 3.00 24.12
CA GLY A 259 -13.56 3.38 25.52
C GLY A 259 -13.55 4.88 25.80
N LEU A 260 -14.22 5.23 26.90
CA LEU A 260 -14.20 6.54 27.53
C LEU A 260 -13.70 6.38 28.96
N LEU A 261 -12.61 7.07 29.30
CA LEU A 261 -12.07 7.12 30.65
C LEU A 261 -12.24 8.52 31.22
N ASN A 262 -12.98 8.61 32.33
CA ASN A 262 -12.97 9.79 33.18
C ASN A 262 -11.75 9.71 34.10
N CYS A 263 -10.74 10.52 33.83
CA CYS A 263 -9.46 10.54 34.56
C CYS A 263 -9.58 11.12 35.98
N GLU A 264 -10.66 11.84 36.30
CA GLU A 264 -10.90 12.36 37.65
C GLU A 264 -11.53 11.28 38.53
N THR A 265 -12.56 10.60 38.02
CA THR A 265 -13.25 9.55 38.78
C THR A 265 -12.60 8.18 38.61
N GLY A 266 -11.73 7.98 37.62
CA GLY A 266 -11.19 6.69 37.22
C GLY A 266 -12.23 5.69 36.72
N ILE A 267 -13.45 6.15 36.37
CA ILE A 267 -14.48 5.30 35.78
C ILE A 267 -14.21 5.20 34.28
N MET A 268 -14.19 3.97 33.77
CA MET A 268 -13.99 3.68 32.36
C MET A 268 -15.20 2.93 31.81
N GLU A 269 -15.81 3.48 30.76
CA GLU A 269 -16.86 2.84 29.96
C GLU A 269 -16.22 2.23 28.72
N ILE A 270 -16.52 0.97 28.43
CA ILE A 270 -15.96 0.21 27.31
C ILE A 270 -17.09 -0.39 26.48
N VAL A 271 -16.92 -0.41 25.17
CA VAL A 271 -17.69 -1.22 24.23
C VAL A 271 -16.70 -2.06 23.41
N ASP A 272 -16.80 -3.39 23.56
CA ASP A 272 -16.07 -4.36 22.74
C ASP A 272 -17.00 -4.91 21.64
N MET A 273 -16.64 -4.66 20.39
CA MET A 273 -17.33 -5.11 19.18
C MET A 273 -16.57 -6.30 18.57
N GLY A 274 -16.33 -7.33 19.37
CA GLY A 274 -15.68 -8.58 18.94
C GLY A 274 -14.16 -8.51 18.80
N HIS A 275 -13.51 -7.50 19.38
CA HIS A 275 -12.05 -7.33 19.34
C HIS A 275 -11.37 -8.18 20.41
N SER A 276 -11.81 -8.10 21.67
CA SER A 276 -11.45 -9.01 22.77
C SER A 276 -9.96 -9.26 23.01
N HIS A 277 -9.09 -8.32 22.60
CA HIS A 277 -7.64 -8.35 22.77
C HIS A 277 -7.16 -7.26 23.75
N CYS A 278 -7.76 -7.25 24.93
CA CYS A 278 -7.42 -6.36 26.03
C CYS A 278 -6.76 -7.15 27.16
N TYR A 279 -5.75 -6.57 27.80
CA TYR A 279 -4.95 -7.16 28.87
C TYR A 279 -4.77 -6.16 30.00
N LEU A 280 -4.66 -6.68 31.22
CA LEU A 280 -4.33 -5.90 32.41
C LEU A 280 -2.96 -6.34 32.93
N THR A 281 -2.08 -5.38 33.18
CA THR A 281 -0.78 -5.61 33.84
C THR A 281 -0.91 -6.43 35.14
N GLY A 282 -0.01 -7.38 35.34
CA GLY A 282 -0.02 -8.37 36.42
C GLY A 282 -1.02 -9.51 36.22
N SER A 283 -1.52 -9.69 35.00
CA SER A 283 -2.33 -10.84 34.57
C SER A 283 -1.75 -11.40 33.27
N GLU A 284 -1.65 -12.72 33.18
CA GLU A 284 -1.24 -13.42 31.95
C GLU A 284 -2.43 -13.69 31.01
N SER A 285 -3.67 -13.52 31.51
CA SER A 285 -4.89 -13.70 30.74
C SER A 285 -5.45 -12.37 30.22
N ARG A 286 -6.23 -12.47 29.15
CA ARG A 286 -7.06 -11.37 28.65
C ARG A 286 -7.96 -10.83 29.76
N PHE A 287 -8.20 -9.52 29.70
CA PHE A 287 -9.15 -8.84 30.56
C PHE A 287 -10.56 -9.24 30.11
N ASP A 288 -11.27 -9.96 30.98
CA ASP A 288 -12.60 -10.46 30.70
C ASP A 288 -13.63 -9.32 30.75
N LEU A 289 -14.23 -9.02 29.61
CA LEU A 289 -15.38 -8.14 29.53
C LEU A 289 -16.62 -9.02 29.54
N GLU A 290 -17.47 -8.84 30.56
CA GLU A 290 -18.71 -9.60 30.71
C GLU A 290 -19.64 -9.53 29.48
N GLN A 291 -19.46 -8.52 28.63
CA GLN A 291 -20.28 -8.28 27.44
C GLN A 291 -19.38 -8.05 26.22
N VAL A 292 -19.50 -8.94 25.23
CA VAL A 292 -18.88 -8.80 23.90
C VAL A 292 -19.99 -8.70 22.87
N ASN A 293 -19.94 -7.66 22.04
CA ASN A 293 -20.89 -7.43 20.97
C ASN A 293 -20.38 -8.05 19.66
N ILE A 294 -21.27 -8.15 18.67
CA ILE A 294 -20.86 -8.55 17.32
C ILE A 294 -20.01 -7.44 16.63
N PRO A 295 -19.18 -7.76 15.64
CA PRO A 295 -18.41 -6.77 14.89
C PRO A 295 -19.27 -5.70 14.21
N LEU A 296 -18.69 -4.52 14.05
CA LEU A 296 -19.33 -3.37 13.41
C LEU A 296 -19.54 -3.63 11.92
N GLY A 297 -20.70 -3.25 11.41
CA GLY A 297 -21.07 -3.40 10.00
C GLY A 297 -21.68 -4.76 9.65
N VAL A 298 -21.88 -5.66 10.63
CA VAL A 298 -22.51 -6.98 10.41
C VAL A 298 -24.04 -6.90 10.48
N ASP A 299 -24.58 -6.32 11.55
CA ASP A 299 -26.03 -6.14 11.75
C ASP A 299 -26.30 -4.68 12.15
N PRO A 300 -27.09 -3.92 11.37
CA PRO A 300 -27.36 -2.51 11.66
C PRO A 300 -28.18 -2.31 12.94
N ASP A 301 -28.94 -3.32 13.36
CA ASP A 301 -29.88 -3.27 14.49
C ASP A 301 -29.32 -3.94 15.75
N ALA A 302 -28.04 -4.31 15.74
CA ALA A 302 -27.36 -4.92 16.88
C ALA A 302 -27.52 -4.08 18.15
N ALA A 303 -27.99 -4.73 19.23
CA ALA A 303 -28.01 -4.12 20.55
C ALA A 303 -26.56 -3.94 21.02
N ILE A 304 -26.19 -2.70 21.36
CA ILE A 304 -24.83 -2.36 21.80
C ILE A 304 -24.81 -2.30 23.31
N ALA A 305 -24.05 -3.21 23.90
CA ALA A 305 -23.82 -3.35 25.31
C ALA A 305 -22.47 -2.72 25.69
N SER A 306 -22.41 -2.07 26.85
CA SER A 306 -21.22 -1.39 27.35
C SER A 306 -20.91 -1.84 28.77
N THR A 307 -19.64 -2.05 29.07
CA THR A 307 -19.17 -2.41 30.41
C THR A 307 -18.57 -1.18 31.09
N GLN A 308 -18.94 -0.93 32.34
CA GLN A 308 -18.30 0.10 33.17
C GLN A 308 -17.42 -0.56 34.22
N ILE A 309 -16.16 -0.12 34.30
CA ILE A 309 -15.21 -0.59 35.30
C ILE A 309 -14.54 0.58 36.00
N LYS A 310 -14.06 0.33 37.22
CA LYS A 310 -13.11 1.22 37.88
C LYS A 310 -11.70 0.89 37.38
N PHE A 311 -11.00 1.87 36.82
CA PHE A 311 -9.62 1.69 36.36
C PHE A 311 -8.73 1.32 37.56
N PRO A 312 -8.03 0.18 37.54
CA PRO A 312 -7.23 -0.24 38.69
C PRO A 312 -6.06 0.72 38.98
N ALA A 313 -5.79 0.97 40.25
CA ALA A 313 -4.66 1.80 40.67
C ALA A 313 -3.33 1.10 40.36
N ASP A 314 -2.33 1.88 39.90
CA ASP A 314 -0.96 1.41 39.63
C ASP A 314 -0.86 0.25 38.63
N LYS A 315 -1.88 0.15 37.76
CA LYS A 315 -1.94 -0.81 36.66
C LYS A 315 -1.98 -0.08 35.32
N ALA A 316 -1.63 -0.80 34.26
CA ALA A 316 -1.91 -0.41 32.90
C ALA A 316 -2.86 -1.39 32.21
N ILE A 317 -3.68 -0.83 31.33
CA ILE A 317 -4.47 -1.57 30.36
C ILE A 317 -3.72 -1.54 29.04
N VAL A 318 -3.58 -2.71 28.43
CA VAL A 318 -2.89 -2.93 27.16
C VAL A 318 -3.89 -3.51 26.17
N ILE A 319 -4.15 -2.80 25.08
CA ILE A 319 -5.06 -3.24 24.00
C ILE A 319 -4.18 -3.47 22.78
N ILE A 320 -4.31 -4.62 22.15
CA ILE A 320 -3.50 -5.01 20.97
C ILE A 320 -4.39 -5.54 19.86
N THR A 321 -3.94 -5.47 18.62
CA THR A 321 -4.61 -6.12 17.48
C THR A 321 -4.10 -7.55 17.27
N ASP A 322 -4.83 -8.31 16.47
CA ASP A 322 -4.51 -9.70 16.14
C ASP A 322 -3.17 -9.82 15.40
N GLY A 323 -2.71 -8.80 14.66
CA GLY A 323 -1.38 -8.78 14.06
C GLY A 323 -0.22 -8.78 15.06
N ILE A 324 -0.48 -8.57 16.36
CA ILE A 324 0.49 -8.90 17.42
C ILE A 324 0.32 -10.35 17.89
N VAL A 325 -0.92 -10.79 18.08
CA VAL A 325 -1.26 -12.10 18.67
C VAL A 325 -0.93 -13.26 17.73
N GLU A 326 -1.17 -13.09 16.44
CA GLU A 326 -0.99 -14.12 15.41
C GLU A 326 0.38 -14.03 14.74
N GLN A 327 1.22 -13.05 15.11
CA GLN A 327 2.51 -12.85 14.48
C GLN A 327 3.39 -14.08 14.67
N ARG A 328 3.99 -14.52 13.56
CA ARG A 328 4.89 -15.67 13.53
C ARG A 328 6.29 -15.30 13.05
N ASN A 329 7.31 -15.82 13.72
CA ASN A 329 8.70 -15.67 13.27
C ASN A 329 9.04 -16.60 12.08
N ALA A 330 10.32 -16.62 11.68
CA ALA A 330 10.83 -17.46 10.59
C ALA A 330 10.69 -18.97 10.87
N GLN A 331 10.73 -19.37 12.14
CA GLN A 331 10.53 -20.74 12.59
C GLN A 331 9.05 -21.09 12.83
N THR A 332 8.12 -20.20 12.43
CA THR A 332 6.66 -20.33 12.59
C THR A 332 6.14 -20.31 14.03
N ALA A 333 7.00 -20.01 15.01
CA ALA A 333 6.60 -19.81 16.40
C ALA A 333 5.74 -18.54 16.51
N ILE A 334 4.74 -18.57 17.39
CA ILE A 334 3.82 -17.45 17.66
C ILE A 334 4.46 -16.50 18.68
N TYR A 335 4.22 -15.20 18.55
CA TYR A 335 4.72 -14.19 19.49
C TYR A 335 4.13 -14.40 20.89
N ASP A 336 4.99 -14.33 21.91
CA ASP A 336 4.61 -14.59 23.29
C ASP A 336 3.96 -13.34 23.93
N VAL A 337 2.65 -13.21 23.75
CA VAL A 337 1.88 -12.10 24.33
C VAL A 337 1.94 -12.09 25.87
N PRO A 338 1.76 -13.20 26.60
CA PRO A 338 1.99 -13.23 28.06
C PRO A 338 3.39 -12.72 28.45
N GLY A 339 4.44 -13.17 27.76
CA GLY A 339 5.81 -12.66 27.95
C GLY A 339 5.93 -11.16 27.70
N MET A 340 5.29 -10.64 26.65
CA MET A 340 5.22 -9.20 26.37
C MET A 340 4.55 -8.42 27.50
N ILE A 341 3.43 -8.90 28.05
CA ILE A 341 2.74 -8.25 29.19
C ILE A 341 3.65 -8.25 30.44
N ASN A 342 4.34 -9.37 30.72
CA ASN A 342 5.29 -9.46 31.81
C ASN A 342 6.48 -8.49 31.65
N ASN A 343 6.97 -8.29 30.41
CA ASN A 343 8.01 -7.30 30.11
C ASN A 343 7.54 -5.85 30.29
N ILE A 344 6.28 -5.57 29.97
CA ILE A 344 5.62 -4.29 30.24
C ILE A 344 5.55 -4.05 31.76
N ASP A 345 5.13 -5.06 32.54
CA ASP A 345 5.09 -5.02 34.00
C ASP A 345 6.47 -4.73 34.61
N ALA A 346 7.48 -5.48 34.21
CA ALA A 346 8.85 -5.30 34.69
C ALA A 346 9.39 -3.90 34.36
N SER A 347 9.07 -3.39 33.16
CA SER A 347 9.46 -2.05 32.75
C SER A 347 8.81 -0.96 33.61
N PHE A 348 7.52 -1.13 33.93
CA PHE A 348 6.82 -0.23 34.82
C PHE A 348 7.29 -0.29 36.27
N ALA A 349 7.60 -1.49 36.78
CA ALA A 349 8.21 -1.67 38.10
C ALA A 349 9.59 -1.02 38.20
N ALA A 350 10.34 -0.95 37.09
CA ALA A 350 11.60 -0.23 36.99
C ALA A 350 11.44 1.31 36.83
N GLY A 351 10.21 1.84 36.89
CA GLY A 351 9.95 3.28 36.80
C GLY A 351 10.02 3.85 35.38
N LYS A 352 10.02 3.01 34.34
CA LYS A 352 10.02 3.48 32.94
C LYS A 352 8.70 4.15 32.58
N LYS A 353 8.76 5.19 31.76
CA LYS A 353 7.58 5.90 31.23
C LYS A 353 6.94 5.11 30.10
N VAL A 354 5.66 5.36 29.81
CA VAL A 354 4.92 4.64 28.75
C VAL A 354 5.62 4.71 27.39
N GLN A 355 6.23 5.85 27.05
CA GLN A 355 6.98 6.00 25.79
C GLN A 355 8.16 5.02 25.68
N GLU A 356 8.90 4.81 26.77
CA GLU A 356 10.03 3.88 26.80
C GLU A 356 9.55 2.44 26.76
N VAL A 357 8.43 2.14 27.41
CA VAL A 357 7.81 0.82 27.35
C VAL A 357 7.40 0.48 25.92
N ILE A 358 6.69 1.38 25.23
CA ILE A 358 6.31 1.19 23.82
C ILE A 358 7.52 0.93 22.94
N ARG A 359 8.60 1.71 23.12
CA ARG A 359 9.83 1.52 22.34
C ARG A 359 10.43 0.13 22.57
N HIS A 360 10.57 -0.31 23.83
CA HIS A 360 11.10 -1.64 24.12
C HIS A 360 10.21 -2.76 23.60
N THR A 361 8.88 -2.64 23.72
CA THR A 361 7.94 -3.62 23.16
C THR A 361 8.05 -3.70 21.64
N LEU A 362 8.19 -2.57 20.95
CA LEU A 362 8.37 -2.53 19.50
C LEU A 362 9.71 -3.14 19.06
N GLU A 363 10.77 -2.93 19.82
CA GLU A 363 12.09 -3.52 19.59
C GLU A 363 12.02 -5.04 19.73
N ASP A 364 11.47 -5.55 20.84
CA ASP A 364 11.25 -6.99 21.08
C ASP A 364 10.39 -7.64 20.00
N TYR A 365 9.27 -7.01 19.63
CA TYR A 365 8.40 -7.47 18.54
C TYR A 365 9.13 -7.52 17.19
N THR A 366 9.96 -6.51 16.89
CA THR A 366 10.72 -6.45 15.63
C THR A 366 11.84 -7.50 15.60
N GLU A 367 12.55 -7.70 16.72
CA GLU A 367 13.57 -8.73 16.86
C GLU A 367 12.97 -10.13 16.71
N PHE A 368 11.80 -10.38 17.31
CA PHE A 368 11.09 -11.64 17.17
C PHE A 368 10.74 -11.97 15.71
N ILE A 369 10.27 -10.97 14.94
CA ILE A 369 9.96 -11.15 13.52
C ILE A 369 11.22 -11.49 12.70
N GLY A 370 12.35 -10.84 13.02
CA GLY A 370 13.62 -11.02 12.35
C GLY A 370 13.57 -10.58 10.88
N LEU A 371 14.06 -11.44 9.97
CA LEU A 371 14.11 -11.16 8.53
C LEU A 371 12.77 -11.44 7.80
N LYS A 372 11.74 -11.90 8.50
CA LYS A 372 10.42 -12.15 7.91
C LYS A 372 9.64 -10.84 7.77
N HIS A 373 8.68 -10.82 6.85
CA HIS A 373 7.72 -9.73 6.77
C HIS A 373 6.63 -9.87 7.84
N GLN A 374 6.11 -8.74 8.29
CA GLN A 374 4.96 -8.67 9.18
C GLN A 374 3.73 -9.28 8.49
N GLY A 375 2.99 -10.13 9.20
CA GLY A 375 1.88 -10.87 8.61
C GLY A 375 0.58 -10.07 8.50
N ASP A 376 0.34 -9.20 9.47
CA ASP A 376 -0.84 -8.33 9.55
C ASP A 376 -0.52 -7.00 10.19
N ASP A 377 -1.43 -6.04 10.16
CA ASP A 377 -1.26 -4.77 10.85
C ASP A 377 -1.15 -4.98 12.37
N ALA A 378 -0.17 -4.31 13.00
CA ALA A 378 0.15 -4.51 14.40
C ALA A 378 0.03 -3.20 15.15
N SER A 379 -0.94 -3.14 16.06
CA SER A 379 -1.29 -1.93 16.78
C SER A 379 -1.46 -2.18 18.27
N MET A 380 -1.14 -1.17 19.07
CA MET A 380 -1.23 -1.25 20.53
C MET A 380 -1.61 0.10 21.14
N ILE A 381 -2.40 0.06 22.20
CA ILE A 381 -2.61 1.16 23.15
C ILE A 381 -2.19 0.69 24.54
N ILE A 382 -1.45 1.53 25.26
CA ILE A 382 -1.16 1.40 26.69
C ILE A 382 -1.74 2.62 27.40
N ILE A 383 -2.59 2.36 28.40
CA ILE A 383 -3.08 3.38 29.34
C ILE A 383 -2.61 2.97 30.71
N LYS A 384 -1.71 3.74 31.34
CA LYS A 384 -1.19 3.48 32.68
C LYS A 384 -1.76 4.48 33.67
N ASN A 385 -2.31 3.98 34.77
CA ASN A 385 -2.65 4.80 35.93
C ASN A 385 -1.41 4.92 36.83
N ASP A 386 -0.76 6.07 36.80
CA ASP A 386 0.39 6.42 37.61
C ASP A 386 -0.07 7.27 38.80
N THR A 387 -0.37 6.62 39.93
CA THR A 387 -0.83 7.34 41.13
C THR A 387 0.28 8.05 41.89
N GLY A 388 1.53 8.02 41.37
CA GLY A 388 2.65 8.81 41.87
C GLY A 388 3.07 8.48 43.31
N ARG A 389 2.91 7.22 43.73
CA ARG A 389 3.40 6.75 45.03
C ARG A 389 4.88 6.42 45.04
#